data_AF-A0A967XAV7-F1
#
_entry.id   AF-A0A967XAV7-F1
#
_cell.length_a   1.000
_cell.length_b   1.000
_cell.length_c   1.000
_cell.angle_alpha   90.00
_cell.angle_beta   90.00
_cell.angle_gamma   90.00
#
_symmetry.space_group_name_H-M   'P 1'
#
loop_
_entity.id
_entity.type
_entity.pdbx_description
1 polymer ?
#
loop_
_entity_poly.entity_id
_entity_poly.type
_entity_poly.pdbx_seq_one_letter_code
_entity_poly.pdbx_strand_id
1 'polypeptide(L)' 'RFSAEEKIRIVIEGLRGEESIASLCRREGIAANLYYRWSKEFLEAGKKRLLGDTQR' A
#
# COMPACT_ATOMS: atom_id res chain seq x y z
N ARG A 1 15.15 2.83 2.47
CA ARG A 1 14.79 1.40 2.57
C ARG A 1 13.29 1.33 2.30
N PHE A 2 12.90 0.70 1.19
CA PHE A 2 11.65 0.86 0.43
C PHE A 2 11.47 2.23 -0.26
N SER A 3 11.69 2.25 -1.58
CA SER A 3 11.32 3.34 -2.49
C SER A 3 9.80 3.51 -2.55
N ALA A 4 9.32 4.62 -3.11
CA ALA A 4 7.89 4.81 -3.33
C ALA A 4 7.30 3.71 -4.22
N GLU A 5 8.03 3.30 -5.26
CA GLU A 5 7.63 2.25 -6.19
C GLU A 5 7.54 0.88 -5.50
N GLU A 6 8.49 0.55 -4.61
CA GLU A 6 8.45 -0.69 -3.85
C GLU A 6 7.23 -0.72 -2.92
N LYS A 7 6.95 0.39 -2.21
CA LYS A 7 5.75 0.49 -1.36
C LYS A 7 4.46 0.31 -2.15
N ILE A 8 4.35 0.96 -3.30
CA ILE A 8 3.17 0.86 -4.17
C ILE A 8 2.99 -0.56 -4.67
N ARG A 9 4.07 -1.23 -5.13
CA ARG A 9 4.03 -2.63 -5.57
C ARG A 9 3.48 -3.53 -4.47
N ILE A 10 4.03 -3.44 -3.26
CA ILE A 10 3.63 -4.27 -2.12
C ILE A 10 2.16 -4.02 -1.76
N VAL A 11 1.72 -2.76 -1.73
CA VAL A 11 0.32 -2.43 -1.45
C VAL A 11 -0.61 -3.01 -2.52
N ILE A 12 -0.27 -2.88 -3.80
CA ILE A 12 -1.09 -3.43 -4.90
C ILE A 12 -1.17 -4.94 -4.81
N GLU A 13 -0.06 -5.63 -4.54
CA GLU A 13 -0.05 -7.08 -4.39
C GLU A 13 -0.93 -7.56 -3.23
N GLY A 14 -0.86 -6.89 -2.07
CA GLY A 14 -1.74 -7.19 -0.96
C GLY A 14 -3.22 -6.89 -1.23
N LEU A 15 -3.52 -5.90 -2.08
CA LEU A 15 -4.89 -5.60 -2.52
C LEU A 15 -5.44 -6.63 -3.52
N ARG A 16 -4.58 -7.28 -4.32
CA ARG A 16 -5.01 -8.37 -5.22
C ARG A 16 -5.50 -9.60 -4.44
N GLY A 17 -4.98 -9.81 -3.23
CA GLY A 17 -5.45 -10.88 -2.35
C GLY A 17 -5.03 -12.29 -2.79
N GLU A 18 -4.01 -12.42 -3.63
CA GLU A 18 -3.48 -13.71 -4.11
C GLU A 18 -2.80 -14.51 -2.99
N GLU A 19 -2.22 -13.82 -2.00
CA GLU A 19 -1.69 -14.42 -0.77
C GLU A 19 -2.12 -13.64 0.47
N SER A 20 -2.00 -14.26 1.64
CA SER A 20 -2.31 -13.57 2.90
C SER A 20 -1.35 -12.42 3.15
N ILE A 21 -1.84 -11.32 3.73
CA ILE A 21 -1.01 -10.16 4.12
C ILE A 21 0.15 -10.59 5.04
N ALA A 22 -0.06 -11.59 5.88
CA ALA A 22 1.00 -12.12 6.75
C ALA A 22 2.13 -12.80 5.95
N SER A 23 1.82 -13.53 4.89
CA SER A 23 2.81 -14.15 4.00
C SER A 23 3.57 -13.10 3.20
N LEU A 24 2.86 -12.13 2.62
CA LEU A 24 3.44 -11.00 1.90
C LEU A 24 4.40 -10.21 2.80
N CYS A 25 3.96 -9.85 4.01
CA CYS A 25 4.79 -9.11 4.95
C CYS A 25 6.07 -9.87 5.35
N ARG A 26 6.01 -11.20 5.52
CA ARG A 26 7.19 -12.04 5.79
C ARG A 26 8.16 -12.05 4.61
N ARG A 27 7.65 -12.20 3.38
CA ARG A 27 8.46 -12.23 2.15
C ARG A 27 9.16 -10.91 1.89
N GLU A 28 8.45 -9.81 2.08
CA GLU A 28 8.98 -8.45 1.89
C GLU A 28 9.79 -7.96 3.11
N GLY A 29 9.82 -8.71 4.22
CA GLY A 29 10.55 -8.32 5.43
C GLY A 29 9.99 -7.07 6.11
N ILE A 30 8.67 -6.88 6.08
CA ILE A 30 7.97 -5.74 6.68
C ILE A 30 7.03 -6.19 7.81
N ALA A 31 6.76 -5.29 8.75
CA ALA A 31 5.73 -5.52 9.75
C ALA A 31 4.33 -5.34 9.15
N ALA A 32 3.35 -6.16 9.55
CA ALA A 32 1.97 -6.03 9.09
C ALA A 32 1.39 -4.62 9.34
N ASN A 33 1.71 -4.01 10.50
CA ASN A 33 1.31 -2.64 10.81
C ASN A 33 1.82 -1.61 9.79
N LEU A 34 3.01 -1.85 9.21
CA LEU A 34 3.58 -0.98 8.19
C LEU A 34 2.84 -1.12 6.86
N TYR A 35 2.50 -2.35 6.47
CA TYR A 35 1.64 -2.61 5.31
C TYR A 35 0.29 -1.88 5.41
N TYR A 36 -0.41 -2.03 6.53
CA TYR A 36 -1.72 -1.40 6.71
C TYR A 36 -1.65 0.12 6.68
N ARG A 37 -0.56 0.71 7.21
CA ARG A 37 -0.32 2.16 7.10
C ARG A 37 -0.18 2.60 5.65
N TRP A 38 0.66 1.92 4.86
CA TRP A 38 0.85 2.24 3.45
C TRP A 38 -0.42 2.03 2.63
N SER A 39 -1.14 0.94 2.88
CA SER A 39 -2.43 0.66 2.23
C SER A 39 -3.44 1.78 2.49
N LYS A 40 -3.55 2.24 3.74
CA LYS A 40 -4.42 3.37 4.10
C LYS A 40 -4.00 4.65 3.38
N GLU A 41 -2.72 5.01 3.43
CA GLU A 41 -2.21 6.23 2.78
C GLU A 41 -2.44 6.20 1.26
N PHE A 42 -2.21 5.05 0.63
CA PHE A 42 -2.41 4.85 -0.80
C PHE A 42 -3.89 5.01 -1.21
N LEU A 43 -4.80 4.38 -0.47
CA LEU A 43 -6.24 4.45 -0.75
C LEU A 43 -6.81 5.86 -0.49
N GLU A 44 -6.39 6.53 0.58
CA GLU A 44 -6.81 7.91 0.88
C GLU A 44 -6.32 8.89 -0.19
N ALA A 45 -5.07 8.75 -0.65
CA ALA A 45 -4.54 9.55 -1.74
C ALA A 45 -5.31 9.30 -3.05
N GLY A 46 -5.62 8.04 -3.36
CA GLY A 46 -6.45 7.67 -4.51
C GLY A 46 -7.86 8.26 -4.43
N LYS A 47 -8.50 8.16 -3.27
CA LYS A 47 -9.83 8.74 -3.01
C LYS A 47 -9.84 10.26 -3.20
N LYS A 48 -8.89 10.98 -2.62
CA LYS A 48 -8.77 12.44 -2.79
C LYS A 48 -8.64 12.82 -4.26
N ARG A 49 -7.80 12.10 -5.01
CA ARG A 49 -7.63 12.32 -6.45
C ARG A 49 -8.93 12.09 -7.23
N LEU A 50 -9.66 11.03 -6.91
CA LEU A 50 -10.95 10.71 -7.55
C LEU A 50 -12.06 11.72 -7.23
N LEU A 51 -12.04 12.28 -6.02
CA LEU A 51 -12.99 13.32 -5.60
C LEU A 51 -12.66 14.72 -6.18
N GLY A 52 -11.59 14.85 -6.96
CA GLY A 52 -11.22 16.12 -7.58
C GLY A 52 -10.55 17.11 -6.62
N ASP A 53 -10.14 16.68 -5.41
CA ASP A 53 -9.28 17.43 -4.49
C ASP A 53 -7.87 17.52 -5.10
N THR A 54 -7.78 18.31 -6.14
CA THR A 54 -6.53 18.63 -6.80
C THR A 54 -6.00 19.86 -6.08
N GLN A 55 -5.11 19.66 -5.11
CA GLN A 55 -4.25 20.76 -4.67
C GLN A 55 -3.49 21.24 -5.91
N ARG A 56 -3.90 22.39 -6.44
CA ARG A 56 -3.19 23.16 -7.46
C ARG A 56 -2.05 23.92 -6.81
#